data_AF-A0A0U3G0K3-F1
#
_entry.id   AF-A0A0U3G0K3-F1
#
_cell.length_a   1.000
_cell.length_b   1.000
_cell.length_c   1.000
_cell.angle_alpha   90.00
_cell.angle_beta   90.00
_cell.angle_gamma   90.00
#
_symmetry.space_group_name_H-M   'P 1'
#
loop_
_entity.id
_entity.type
_entity.pdbx_description
1 polymer ?
#
loop_
_entity_poly.entity_id
_entity_poly.type
_entity_poly.pdbx_seq_one_letter_code
_entity_poly.pdbx_strand_id
1 'polypeptide(L)' 'MVGALYVLVLLAVLAALGRFTVPARERLPLRAWTLRDAWGNVRRGWTVLGDHARPLPGPQDGPGRSLRGLHGEPGGAAA' A
#
# COMPACT_ATOMS: atom_id res chain seq x y z
N MET A 1 19.08 -11.50 -24.93
CA MET A 1 18.31 -12.62 -24.33
C MET A 1 18.01 -12.40 -22.85
N VAL A 2 18.98 -12.02 -22.01
CA VAL A 2 18.79 -11.79 -20.56
C VAL A 2 17.71 -10.75 -20.24
N GLY A 3 17.66 -9.64 -21.00
CA GLY A 3 16.64 -8.59 -20.77
C GLY A 3 15.20 -9.06 -21.00
N ALA A 4 14.95 -9.89 -22.02
CA ALA A 4 13.61 -10.43 -22.29
C ALA A 4 13.15 -11.39 -21.19
N LEU A 5 14.07 -12.20 -20.66
CA LEU A 5 13.83 -13.06 -19.49
C LEU A 5 13.48 -12.21 -18.26
N TYR A 6 14.19 -11.12 -18.03
CA TYR A 6 13.92 -10.22 -16.90
C TYR A 6 12.53 -9.61 -16.99
N VAL A 7 12.12 -9.15 -18.17
CA VAL A 7 10.78 -8.60 -18.42
C VAL A 7 9.71 -9.68 -18.21
N LEU A 8 9.92 -10.90 -18.70
CA LEU A 8 8.98 -12.00 -18.49
C LEU A 8 8.81 -12.36 -17.02
N VAL A 9 9.91 -12.42 -16.26
CA VAL A 9 9.87 -12.65 -14.81
C VAL A 9 9.12 -11.52 -14.11
N LEU A 10 9.41 -10.26 -14.45
CA LEU A 10 8.72 -9.11 -13.87
C LEU A 10 7.21 -9.14 -14.14
N LEU A 11 6.80 -9.45 -15.37
CA LEU A 11 5.40 -9.60 -15.75
C LEU A 11 4.73 -10.75 -14.99
N ALA A 12 5.42 -11.88 -14.81
CA ALA A 12 4.92 -13.01 -14.04
C ALA A 12 4.70 -12.65 -12.56
N VAL A 13 5.63 -11.90 -11.95
CA VAL A 13 5.50 -11.41 -10.57
C VAL A 13 4.31 -10.46 -10.43
N LEU A 14 4.15 -9.50 -11.35
CA LEU A 14 3.01 -8.57 -11.34
C LEU A 14 1.67 -9.30 -11.54
N ALA A 15 1.62 -10.28 -12.46
CA ALA A 15 0.45 -11.11 -12.66
C ALA A 15 0.11 -11.93 -11.41
N ALA A 16 1.12 -12.44 -10.69
CA ALA A 16 0.91 -13.14 -9.44
C ALA A 16 0.35 -12.20 -8.36
N LEU A 17 0.94 -11.01 -8.18
CA LEU A 17 0.44 -9.99 -7.25
C LEU A 17 -1.02 -9.62 -7.52
N GLY A 18 -1.35 -9.33 -8.79
CA GLY A 18 -2.72 -8.99 -9.18
C GLY A 18 -3.71 -10.18 -9.13
N ARG A 19 -3.21 -11.42 -9.13
CA ARG A 19 -4.04 -12.61 -8.87
C ARG A 19 -4.33 -12.76 -7.37
N PHE A 20 -3.39 -12.40 -6.50
CA PHE A 20 -3.60 -12.46 -5.06
C PHE A 20 -4.67 -11.50 -4.55
N THR A 21 -4.89 -10.38 -5.24
CA THR A 21 -6.00 -9.47 -4.94
C THR A 21 -7.38 -10.01 -5.31
N VAL A 22 -7.45 -11.07 -6.13
CA VAL A 22 -8.71 -11.73 -6.50
C VAL A 22 -9.09 -12.77 -5.43
N PRO A 23 -10.34 -12.79 -4.94
CA PRO A 23 -10.83 -13.80 -4.00
C PRO A 23 -10.66 -15.22 -4.57
N ALA A 24 -10.27 -16.19 -3.73
CA ALA A 24 -9.95 -17.55 -4.16
C ALA A 24 -11.07 -18.22 -5.00
N ARG A 25 -12.33 -17.92 -4.68
CA ARG A 25 -13.54 -18.38 -5.39
C ARG A 25 -13.67 -17.88 -6.83
N GLU A 26 -13.04 -16.76 -7.16
CA GLU A 26 -13.08 -16.13 -8.49
C GLU A 26 -11.80 -16.39 -9.29
N ARG A 27 -10.83 -17.13 -8.72
CA ARG A 27 -9.55 -17.42 -9.36
C ARG A 27 -9.71 -18.49 -10.44
N LEU A 28 -9.69 -18.07 -11.70
CA LEU A 28 -9.58 -18.97 -12.84
C LEU A 28 -8.30 -19.83 -12.75
N PRO A 29 -8.36 -21.12 -13.12
CA PRO A 29 -7.18 -21.97 -13.16
C PRO A 29 -6.17 -21.45 -14.20
N LEU A 30 -4.86 -21.59 -13.93
CA LEU A 30 -3.79 -21.07 -14.80
C LEU A 30 -3.88 -21.61 -16.25
N ARG A 31 -4.33 -22.86 -16.40
CA ARG A 31 -4.57 -23.50 -17.70
C ARG A 31 -5.68 -22.85 -18.54
N ALA A 32 -6.58 -22.09 -17.91
CA ALA A 32 -7.66 -21.37 -18.58
C ALA A 32 -7.33 -19.88 -18.77
N TRP A 33 -6.10 -19.44 -18.45
CA TRP A 33 -5.71 -18.05 -18.61
C TRP A 33 -5.58 -17.69 -20.08
N THR A 34 -6.35 -16.71 -20.50
CA THR A 34 -6.12 -16.01 -21.76
C THR A 34 -5.05 -14.93 -21.58
N LEU A 35 -4.48 -14.45 -22.68
CA LEU A 35 -3.55 -13.31 -22.66
C LEU A 35 -4.20 -12.05 -22.05
N ARG A 36 -5.52 -11.91 -22.23
CA ARG A 36 -6.31 -10.82 -21.65
C ARG A 36 -6.36 -10.90 -20.13
N ASP A 37 -6.48 -12.10 -19.57
CA ASP A 37 -6.48 -12.32 -18.12
C ASP A 37 -5.10 -12.03 -17.52
N ALA A 38 -4.04 -12.47 -18.21
CA ALA A 38 -2.66 -12.17 -17.82
C ALA A 38 -2.43 -10.65 -17.76
N TRP A 39 -2.80 -9.91 -18.81
CA TRP A 39 -2.69 -8.45 -18.83
C TRP A 39 -3.54 -7.77 -17.75
N GLY A 40 -4.76 -8.26 -17.51
CA GLY A 40 -5.62 -7.77 -16.43
C GLY A 40 -4.99 -7.94 -15.05
N ASN A 41 -4.37 -9.09 -14.78
CA ASN A 41 -3.68 -9.34 -13.51
C ASN A 41 -2.40 -8.50 -13.39
N VAL A 42 -1.62 -8.34 -14.45
CA VAL A 42 -0.44 -7.45 -14.45
C VAL A 42 -0.83 -6.01 -14.10
N ARG A 43 -1.91 -5.49 -14.72
CA ARG A 43 -2.41 -4.14 -14.43
C ARG A 43 -2.82 -3.97 -12.97
N ARG A 44 -3.51 -4.97 -12.38
CA ARG A 44 -3.84 -4.96 -10.94
C ARG A 44 -2.60 -5.03 -10.04
N GLY A 45 -1.60 -5.84 -10.40
CA GLY A 45 -0.33 -5.89 -9.68
C GLY A 45 0.39 -4.54 -9.70
N TRP A 46 0.36 -3.85 -10.84
CA TRP A 46 0.93 -2.52 -10.98
C TRP A 46 0.24 -1.46 -10.12
N THR A 47 -1.10 -1.47 -10.06
CA THR A 47 -1.85 -0.53 -9.20
C THR A 47 -1.53 -0.73 -7.72
N VAL A 48 -1.40 -1.99 -7.27
CA VAL A 48 -1.01 -2.30 -5.88
C VAL A 48 0.38 -1.76 -5.56
N LEU A 49 1.33 -1.93 -6.48
CA LEU A 49 2.69 -1.41 -6.32
C LEU A 49 2.70 0.13 -6.27
N GLY A 50 1.91 0.78 -7.12
CA GLY A 50 1.77 2.23 -7.14
C GLY A 50 1.11 2.80 -5.87
N ASP A 51 0.14 2.08 -5.31
CA ASP A 51 -0.48 2.48 -4.04
C ASP A 51 0.47 2.33 -2.85
N HIS A 52 1.35 1.32 -2.85
CA HIS A 52 2.42 1.18 -1.83
C HIS A 52 3.57 2.18 -2.02
N ALA A 53 3.76 2.66 -3.25
CA ALA A 53 4.74 3.72 -3.53
C ALA A 53 4.24 5.11 -3.13
N ARG A 54 2.95 5.28 -2.78
CA ARG A 54 2.50 6.52 -2.16
C ARG A 54 3.16 6.62 -0.78
N PRO A 55 3.88 7.71 -0.48
CA PRO A 55 4.39 7.93 0.87
C PRO A 55 3.20 7.87 1.82
N LEU A 56 3.30 7.05 2.87
CA LEU A 56 2.41 7.14 4.01
C LEU A 56 2.31 8.63 4.38
N PRO A 57 1.10 9.20 4.57
CA PRO A 57 1.02 10.52 5.16
C PRO A 57 1.85 10.46 6.44
N GLY A 58 2.90 11.30 6.50
CA GLY A 58 3.74 11.41 7.69
C GLY A 58 2.85 11.65 8.90
N PRO A 59 3.34 11.37 10.12
CA PRO A 59 2.58 11.63 11.34
C PRO A 59 1.95 13.02 11.21
N GLN A 60 0.62 13.08 11.06
CA GLN A 60 -0.06 14.34 11.21
C GLN A 60 0.18 14.69 12.67
N ASP A 61 1.12 15.59 12.91
CA ASP A 61 1.21 16.30 14.16
C ASP A 61 -0.20 16.82 14.42
N GLY A 62 -0.90 16.12 15.31
CA GLY A 62 -2.26 16.45 15.68
C GLY A 62 -2.30 17.93 16.06
N PRO A 63 -3.42 18.63 15.82
CA PRO A 63 -3.52 20.04 16.13
C PRO A 63 -3.08 20.22 17.58
N GLY A 64 -2.03 21.02 17.78
CA GLY A 64 -1.37 21.20 19.05
C GLY A 64 -2.39 21.38 20.16
N ARG A 65 -2.61 20.30 20.92
CA ARG A 65 -3.33 20.38 22.18
C ARG A 65 -2.38 21.10 23.12
N SER A 66 -2.49 22.43 23.13
CA SER A 66 -1.88 23.29 24.13
C SER A 66 -2.28 22.77 25.51
N LEU A 67 -1.47 21.89 26.08
CA LEU A 67 -1.50 21.49 27.49
C LEU A 67 -0.89 22.62 28.34
N ARG A 68 -1.27 23.86 28.07
CA ARG A 68 -0.81 25.05 28.80
C ARG A 68 -1.88 25.50 29.80
N GLY A 69 -2.36 24.55 30.62
CA GLY A 69 -3.42 24.81 31.61
C GLY A 69 -3.47 23.86 32.80
N LEU A 70 -2.42 23.06 33.06
CA LEU A 70 -2.41 22.06 34.16
C LEU A 70 -1.14 22.10 35.04
N HIS A 71 -0.47 23.24 35.11
CA HIS A 71 0.28 23.65 36.30
C HIS A 71 -0.40 24.96 36.73
N GLY A 72 -1.21 25.02 37.80
CA GLY A 72 -0.94 24.42 39.09
C GLY A 72 0.13 25.25 39.80
N GLU A 73 -0.08 26.57 39.90
CA GLU A 73 0.67 27.44 40.81
C GLU A 73 0.12 27.22 42.23
N PRO A 74 0.93 26.70 43.18
CA PRO A 74 0.57 26.66 44.58
C PRO A 74 1.20 27.86 45.30
N GLY A 75 0.37 28.67 45.96
CA GLY A 75 0.77 29.39 47.17
C GLY A 75 1.52 30.71 46.98
N GLY A 76 0.91 31.78 47.47
CA GLY A 76 1.55 33.08 47.63
C GLY A 76 0.65 34.07 48.35
N ALA A 77 0.26 33.75 49.58
CA ALA A 77 -0.26 34.74 50.52
C ALA A 77 0.84 35.76 50.90
N ALA A 78 0.40 36.91 51.41
CA ALA A 78 1.14 38.09 51.92
C ALA A 78 1.26 39.22 50.88
N ALA A 79 0.87 40.46 51.14
CA ALA A 79 0.30 41.11 52.33
C ALA A 79 -0.41 42.39 51.87
#